data_AF-A0A8S9S2F3-F1
#
_entry.id   AF-A0A8S9S2F3-F1
#
_cell.length_a   1.000
_cell.length_b   1.000
_cell.length_c   1.000
_cell.angle_alpha   90.00
_cell.angle_beta   90.00
_cell.angle_gamma   90.00
#
_symmetry.space_group_name_H-M   'P 1'
#
loop_
_entity.id
_entity.type
_entity.pdbx_description
1 polymer ?
#
loop_
_entity_poly.entity_id
_entity_poly.type
_entity_poly.pdbx_seq_one_letter_code
_entity_poly.pdbx_strand_id
1 'polypeptide(L)' 'MKRFSDYGFIPAGRANQYMSSLKAGSIVKVDHFEVARCSSMYKITDHPFLIRFISPTIIDEVITGAPEINLQS' A
#
# COMPACT_ATOMS: atom_id res chain seq x y z
N MET A 1 4.88 12.07 12.98
CA MET A 1 4.32 11.12 11.99
C MET A 1 4.92 9.75 12.27
N LYS A 2 4.09 8.74 12.61
CA LYS A 2 4.57 7.38 12.91
C LYS A 2 4.68 6.60 11.60
N ARG A 3 5.83 5.98 11.34
CA ARG A 3 6.08 5.16 10.14
C ARG A 3 5.77 3.70 10.47
N PHE A 4 5.01 3.05 9.60
CA PHE A 4 4.75 1.62 9.63
C PHE A 4 5.18 1.05 8.27
N SER A 5 5.81 -0.12 8.27
CA SER A 5 6.36 -0.76 7.06
C SER A 5 5.50 -1.95 6.66
N ASP A 6 4.24 -1.70 6.35
CA ASP A 6 3.27 -2.75 6.04
C ASP A 6 3.20 -3.03 4.53
N TYR A 7 2.78 -4.25 4.17
CA TYR A 7 2.57 -4.61 2.77
C TYR A 7 1.12 -4.36 2.35
N GLY A 8 0.95 -3.77 1.17
CA GLY A 8 -0.35 -3.58 0.53
C GLY A 8 -0.71 -4.76 -0.39
N PHE A 9 -1.96 -5.22 -0.33
CA PHE A 9 -2.50 -6.27 -1.19
C PHE A 9 -3.64 -5.74 -2.06
N ILE A 10 -3.54 -6.00 -3.37
CA ILE A 10 -4.56 -5.67 -4.37
C ILE A 10 -5.17 -6.98 -4.90
N PRO A 11 -6.48 -7.23 -4.73
CA PRO A 11 -7.13 -8.39 -5.32
C PRO A 11 -7.00 -8.41 -6.85
N ALA A 12 -6.74 -9.58 -7.44
CA ALA A 12 -6.48 -9.73 -8.88
C ALA A 12 -7.55 -9.09 -9.77
N GLY A 13 -8.83 -9.21 -9.41
CA GLY A 13 -9.96 -8.61 -10.15
C GLY A 13 -9.96 -7.07 -10.18
N ARG A 14 -9.05 -6.40 -9.45
CA ARG A 14 -8.93 -4.94 -9.38
C ARG A 14 -7.57 -4.40 -9.75
N ALA A 15 -6.58 -5.27 -9.98
CA ALA A 15 -5.22 -4.85 -10.28
C ALA A 15 -5.18 -3.82 -11.41
N ASN A 16 -5.95 -4.05 -12.49
CA ASN A 16 -6.04 -3.16 -13.65
C ASN A 16 -6.54 -1.74 -13.31
N GLN A 17 -7.35 -1.56 -12.27
CA GLN A 17 -7.88 -0.25 -11.87
C GLN A 17 -6.81 0.65 -11.24
N TYR A 18 -5.79 0.05 -10.64
CA TYR A 18 -4.75 0.77 -9.91
C TYR A 18 -3.40 0.78 -10.63
N MET A 19 -3.24 -0.08 -11.65
CA MET A 19 -1.98 -0.29 -12.36
C MET A 19 -1.41 0.97 -13.01
N SER A 20 -2.25 1.90 -13.49
CA SER A 20 -1.79 3.17 -14.05
C SER A 20 -1.32 4.18 -13.00
N SER A 21 -1.87 4.11 -11.78
CA SER A 21 -1.63 5.07 -10.70
C SER A 21 -0.50 4.64 -9.77
N LEU A 22 -0.15 3.35 -9.74
CA LEU A 22 0.93 2.80 -8.93
C LEU A 22 2.20 2.61 -9.75
N LYS A 23 3.22 3.42 -9.44
CA LYS A 23 4.55 3.31 -10.06
C LYS A 23 5.60 3.07 -8.99
N ALA A 24 6.59 2.23 -9.31
CA ALA A 24 7.72 1.99 -8.41
C ALA A 24 8.43 3.31 -8.05
N GLY A 25 8.76 3.49 -6.78
CA GLY A 25 9.41 4.71 -6.27
C GLY A 25 8.49 5.92 -6.10
N SER A 26 7.20 5.83 -6.45
CA SER A 26 6.23 6.90 -6.22
C SER A 26 5.62 6.83 -4.83
N ILE A 27 5.46 7.99 -4.18
CA ILE A 27 4.74 8.12 -2.91
C ILE A 27 3.32 8.58 -3.22
N VAL A 28 2.34 7.71 -2.99
CA VAL A 28 0.92 8.00 -3.22
C VAL A 28 0.15 8.08 -1.90
N LYS A 29 -0.94 8.84 -1.90
CA LYS A 29 -1.92 8.80 -0.81
C LYS A 29 -3.01 7.79 -1.16
N VAL A 30 -3.34 6.92 -0.20
CA VAL A 30 -4.40 5.92 -0.34
C VAL A 30 -5.48 6.22 0.69
N ASP A 31 -6.74 6.25 0.25
CA ASP A 31 -7.91 6.46 1.10
C ASP A 31 -8.89 5.27 0.99
N HIS A 32 -9.77 5.11 1.97
CA HIS A 32 -10.81 4.08 2.04
C HIS A 32 -10.26 2.66 1.81
N PHE A 33 -9.31 2.24 2.65
CA PHE A 33 -8.73 0.89 2.65
C PHE A 33 -9.10 0.12 3.92
N GLU A 34 -8.94 -1.20 3.88
CA GLU A 34 -9.08 -2.05 5.06
C GLU A 34 -7.71 -2.42 5.63
N VAL A 35 -7.63 -2.56 6.95
CA VAL A 35 -6.49 -3.20 7.62
C VAL A 35 -6.91 -4.60 8.01
N ALA A 36 -6.23 -5.61 7.48
CA ALA A 36 -6.48 -7.01 7.81
C ALA A 36 -5.30 -7.58 8.61
N ARG A 37 -5.55 -8.58 9.44
CA ARG A 37 -4.48 -9.37 10.05
C ARG A 37 -3.94 -10.37 9.05
N CYS A 38 -2.63 -10.47 8.95
CA CYS A 38 -1.99 -11.53 8.19
C CYS A 38 -2.18 -12.86 8.93
N SER A 39 -2.90 -13.81 8.34
CA SER A 39 -2.82 -15.22 8.75
C SER A 39 -1.45 -15.71 8.33
N SER A 40 -0.67 -16.27 9.26
CA SER A 40 0.74 -16.70 9.14
C SER A 40 1.13 -17.59 7.95
N MET A 41 0.19 -17.92 7.07
CA MET A 41 0.34 -18.73 5.86
C MET A 41 1.10 -18.00 4.73
N TYR A 42 1.15 -16.66 4.76
CA TYR A 42 1.94 -15.85 3.82
C TYR A 42 2.83 -14.86 4.59
N LYS A 43 4.02 -15.31 5.03
CA LYS A 43 5.02 -14.44 5.69
C LYS A 43 5.70 -13.52 4.68
N ILE A 44 4.94 -12.58 4.14
CA ILE A 44 5.48 -11.52 3.27
C ILE A 44 6.21 -10.47 4.12
N THR A 45 5.89 -10.39 5.41
CA THR A 45 6.40 -9.39 6.36
C THR A 45 6.31 -9.87 7.80
N ASP A 46 7.23 -9.41 8.66
CA ASP A 46 7.19 -9.62 10.11
C ASP A 46 6.08 -8.82 10.80
N HIS A 47 5.43 -7.91 10.07
CA HIS A 47 4.31 -7.13 10.58
C HIS A 47 2.99 -7.93 10.50
N PRO A 48 2.20 -7.95 11.58
CA PRO A 48 0.98 -8.77 11.66
C PRO A 48 -0.20 -8.18 10.87
N PHE A 49 -0.03 -7.02 10.24
CA PHE A 49 -1.09 -6.30 9.53
C PHE A 49 -0.73 -6.07 8.07
N LEU A 50 -1.76 -6.02 7.24
CA LEU A 50 -1.67 -5.71 5.81
C LEU A 50 -2.75 -4.71 5.42
N ILE A 51 -2.42 -3.87 4.44
CA ILE A 51 -3.35 -2.92 3.84
C ILE A 51 -4.06 -3.61 2.68
N ARG A 52 -5.38 -3.66 2.68
CA ARG A 52 -6.18 -4.29 1.63
C ARG A 52 -6.95 -3.25 0.83
N PHE A 53 -6.79 -3.31 -0.48
CA PHE A 53 -7.52 -2.47 -1.42
C PHE A 53 -8.94 -3.04 -1.61
N ILE A 54 -9.94 -2.22 -1.29
CA ILE A 54 -11.37 -2.51 -1.44
C ILE A 54 -11.99 -1.69 -2.58
N SER A 55 -13.30 -1.83 -2.81
CA SER A 55 -13.96 -1.20 -3.97
C SER A 55 -13.92 0.32 -3.88
N PRO A 56 -14.17 0.93 -2.70
CA PRO A 56 -14.10 2.38 -2.58
C PRO A 56 -12.67 2.90 -2.39
N THR A 57 -11.63 2.06 -2.49
CA THR A 57 -10.25 2.54 -2.29
C THR A 57 -9.87 3.53 -3.38
N ILE A 58 -9.37 4.69 -2.96
CA ILE A 58 -8.97 5.79 -3.83
C ILE A 58 -7.46 5.99 -3.70
N ILE A 59 -6.79 6.08 -4.84
CA ILE A 59 -5.38 6.48 -4.92
C ILE A 59 -5.37 7.92 -5.44
N ASP A 60 -4.85 8.83 -4.62
CA ASP A 60 -4.64 10.23 -5.01
C ASP A 60 -3.25 10.39 -5.64
N GLU A 61 -3.04 11.48 -6.37
CA GLU A 61 -1.78 11.76 -7.07
C GLU A 61 -0.56 11.77 -6.13
N VAL A 62 0.60 11.55 -6.76
CA VAL A 62 1.90 11.52 -6.10
C VAL A 62 2.10 12.82 -5.32
N ILE A 63 2.40 12.70 -4.03
CA ILE A 63 2.63 13.87 -3.18
C ILE A 63 3.97 14.51 -3.61
N THR A 64 3.89 15.58 -4.40
CA THR A 64 5.05 16.38 -4.80
C THR A 64 5.67 17.05 -3.58
N GLY A 65 6.96 16.84 -3.34
CA GLY A 65 7.65 17.36 -2.14
C GLY A 65 7.46 16.49 -0.89
N ALA A 66 6.98 15.26 -1.04
CA ALA A 66 6.95 14.31 0.07
C ALA A 66 8.36 14.02 0.62
N PRO A 67 8.50 13.72 1.92
CA PRO A 67 9.78 13.31 2.49
C PRO A 67 10.33 12.10 1.74
N GLU A 68 11.58 12.19 1.27
CA GLU A 68 12.27 11.05 0.67
C GLU A 68 12.33 9.90 1.68
N ILE A 69 11.75 8.77 1.28
CA ILE A 69 11.83 7.53 2.04
C ILE A 69 13.16 6.90 1.62
N ASN A 70 14.23 7.22 2.35
CA ASN A 70 15.51 6.54 2.21
C ASN A 70 15.33 5.08 2.65
N LEU A 71 15.15 4.18 1.69
CA LEU A 71 15.17 2.74 1.91
C LEU A 71 16.62 2.35 2.23
N GLN A 72 16.98 2.33 3.51
CA GLN A 72 18.23 1.71 3.95
C GLN A 72 18.00 0.20 3.96
N SER A 73 18.73 -0.51 3.09
CA SER A 73 18.78 -1.98 3.04
C SER A 73 19.58 -2.55 4.20
#